data_AF-A0A1Q6FCZ7-F1
#
_entry.id   AF-A0A1Q6FCZ7-F1
#
_cell.length_a   1.000
_cell.length_b   1.000
_cell.length_c   1.000
_cell.angle_alpha   90.00
_cell.angle_beta   90.00
_cell.angle_gamma   90.00
#
_symmetry.space_group_name_H-M   'P 1'
#
loop_
_entity.id
_entity.type
_entity.pdbx_description
1 polymer ?
#
loop_
_entity_poly.entity_id
_entity_poly.type
_entity_poly.pdbx_seq_one_letter_code
_entity_poly.pdbx_strand_id
1 'polypeptide(L)'
;MYLRLSKAVSVVLHPFLVPLYMVLLLLLAGTVYSLYPLKVKIYLIWVTLLFTTIIPILVIALLKSYRKIGDADLSDRKERFIPLLAMIACYTLCAVAIARIPSAQMLSRFMFAGACCVAVCLFVSFYWKISLHMTALGAAVAFIVLINIASGGGLFAAFIAALLAAGALGSARLKLGYHTLSQVAAGFATGFIVAAGVGLFNW
;
A
#
# COMPACT_ATOMS: atom_id res chain seq x y z
N MET A 1 -25.94 9.57 5.63
CA MET A 1 -24.78 10.44 5.30
C MET A 1 -23.43 9.79 5.66
N TYR A 2 -23.26 9.27 6.89
CA TYR A 2 -21.98 8.71 7.36
C TYR A 2 -21.44 7.50 6.58
N LEU A 3 -22.29 6.58 6.09
CA LEU A 3 -21.82 5.43 5.28
C LEU A 3 -21.18 5.86 3.95
N ARG A 4 -21.67 6.93 3.33
CA ARG A 4 -21.11 7.44 2.06
C ARG A 4 -19.72 8.03 2.30
N LEU A 5 -19.52 8.71 3.43
CA LEU A 5 -18.23 9.25 3.85
C LEU A 5 -17.22 8.14 4.14
N SER A 6 -17.62 7.10 4.88
CA SER A 6 -16.75 5.95 5.17
C SER A 6 -16.37 5.17 3.90
N LYS A 7 -17.28 5.06 2.91
CA LYS A 7 -16.97 4.49 1.60
C LYS A 7 -16.03 5.40 0.79
N ALA A 8 -16.23 6.72 0.80
CA ALA A 8 -15.33 7.65 0.11
C ALA A 8 -13.91 7.59 0.67
N VAL A 9 -13.73 7.64 2.00
CA VAL A 9 -12.42 7.49 2.66
C VAL A 9 -11.76 6.15 2.30
N SER A 10 -12.58 5.10 2.22
CA SER A 10 -12.15 3.76 1.82
C SER A 10 -11.68 3.65 0.38
N VAL A 11 -12.29 4.41 -0.53
CA VAL A 11 -11.92 4.46 -1.96
C VAL A 11 -10.70 5.35 -2.18
N VAL A 12 -10.59 6.46 -1.45
CA VAL A 12 -9.42 7.36 -1.56
C VAL A 12 -8.18 6.67 -1.00
N LEU A 13 -8.27 6.06 0.19
CA LEU A 13 -7.15 5.36 0.82
C LEU A 13 -7.10 3.88 0.41
N HIS A 14 -7.40 3.61 -0.86
CA HIS A 14 -7.35 2.25 -1.38
C HIS A 14 -5.88 1.76 -1.44
N PRO A 15 -5.59 0.51 -1.07
CA PRO A 15 -4.25 -0.09 -1.09
C PRO A 15 -3.48 0.09 -2.40
N PHE A 16 -4.19 0.21 -3.52
CA PHE A 16 -3.63 0.42 -4.86
C PHE A 16 -3.06 1.83 -5.06
N LEU A 17 -3.70 2.82 -4.44
CA LEU A 17 -3.34 4.24 -4.53
C LEU A 17 -2.31 4.65 -3.48
N VAL A 18 -2.23 3.94 -2.36
CA VAL A 18 -1.26 4.24 -1.28
C VAL A 18 0.18 4.33 -1.81
N PRO A 19 0.71 3.38 -2.60
CA PRO A 19 2.06 3.50 -3.16
C PRO A 19 2.25 4.72 -4.05
N LEU A 20 1.24 5.09 -4.83
CA LEU A 20 1.27 6.29 -5.67
C LEU A 20 1.38 7.56 -4.82
N TYR A 21 0.61 7.64 -3.72
CA TYR A 21 0.70 8.76 -2.78
C TYR A 21 2.08 8.86 -2.14
N MET A 22 2.71 7.73 -1.81
CA MET A 22 4.07 7.74 -1.25
C MET A 22 5.09 8.26 -2.27
N VAL A 23 4.97 7.86 -3.54
CA VAL A 23 5.84 8.38 -4.61
C VAL A 23 5.64 9.88 -4.79
N LEU A 24 4.39 10.34 -4.86
CA LEU A 24 4.10 11.78 -4.99
C LEU A 24 4.62 12.58 -3.79
N LEU A 25 4.42 12.08 -2.58
CA LEU A 25 4.94 12.68 -1.35
C LEU A 25 6.46 12.84 -1.45
N LEU A 26 7.19 11.77 -1.81
CA LEU A 26 8.64 11.83 -1.94
C LEU A 26 9.09 12.83 -3.01
N LEU A 27 8.44 12.85 -4.16
CA LEU A 27 8.83 13.71 -5.28
C LEU A 27 8.51 15.20 -5.06
N LEU A 28 7.51 15.52 -4.23
CA LEU A 28 7.00 16.89 -4.03
C LEU A 28 7.36 17.50 -2.67
N ALA A 29 7.57 16.70 -1.62
CA ALA A 29 7.80 17.19 -0.26
C ALA A 29 9.25 17.67 0.00
N GLY A 30 9.97 18.11 -1.04
CA GLY A 30 11.33 18.66 -0.89
C GLY A 30 12.39 17.65 -0.45
N THR A 31 12.14 16.34 -0.58
CA THR A 31 13.12 15.31 -0.23
C THR A 31 14.25 15.23 -1.28
N VAL A 32 15.27 14.39 -1.06
CA VAL A 32 16.33 14.13 -2.07
C VAL A 32 15.76 13.71 -3.43
N TYR A 33 14.59 13.05 -3.45
CA TYR A 33 13.89 12.64 -4.66
C TYR A 33 13.28 13.82 -5.45
N SER A 34 13.09 14.97 -4.81
CA SER A 34 12.60 16.19 -5.46
C SER A 34 13.63 16.79 -6.43
N LEU A 35 14.91 16.44 -6.28
CA LEU A 35 15.99 16.91 -7.15
C LEU A 35 16.12 16.12 -8.46
N TYR A 36 15.34 15.05 -8.63
CA TYR A 36 15.40 14.24 -9.85
C TYR A 36 14.97 15.01 -11.10
N PRO A 37 15.58 14.70 -12.26
CA PRO A 37 15.14 15.27 -13.53
C PRO A 37 13.70 14.84 -13.83
N LEU A 38 12.95 15.72 -14.49
CA LEU A 38 11.52 15.54 -14.75
C LEU A 38 11.20 14.19 -15.41
N LYS A 39 12.07 13.71 -16.31
CA LYS A 39 11.94 12.40 -16.96
C LYS A 39 11.90 11.24 -15.96
N VAL A 40 12.74 11.27 -14.92
CA VAL A 40 12.79 10.22 -13.88
C VAL A 40 11.56 10.32 -12.98
N LYS A 41 11.12 11.53 -12.63
CA LYS A 41 9.88 11.74 -11.86
C LYS A 41 8.67 11.15 -12.57
N ILE A 42 8.53 11.48 -13.86
CA ILE A 42 7.47 10.96 -14.73
C ILE A 42 7.54 9.44 -14.82
N TYR A 43 8.74 8.87 -15.02
CA TYR A 43 8.94 7.42 -15.04
C TYR A 43 8.49 6.74 -13.73
N LEU A 44 8.90 7.26 -12.56
CA LEU A 44 8.55 6.69 -11.25
C LEU A 44 7.04 6.76 -10.97
N ILE A 45 6.38 7.86 -11.35
CA ILE A 45 4.92 8.00 -11.23
C ILE A 45 4.22 6.98 -12.13
N TRP A 46 4.61 6.89 -13.41
CA TRP A 46 3.96 5.99 -14.37
C TRP A 46 4.17 4.52 -14.03
N VAL A 47 5.39 4.11 -13.68
CA VAL A 47 5.68 2.71 -13.34
C VAL A 47 4.88 2.30 -12.10
N THR A 48 4.82 3.16 -11.08
CA THR A 48 4.04 2.89 -9.87
C THR A 48 2.55 2.82 -10.19
N LEU A 49 2.00 3.81 -10.91
CA LEU A 49 0.59 3.82 -11.30
C LEU A 49 0.21 2.57 -12.11
N LEU A 50 1.05 2.17 -13.06
CA LEU A 50 0.81 1.02 -13.92
C LEU A 50 0.75 -0.28 -13.10
N PHE A 51 1.77 -0.53 -12.28
CA PHE A 51 1.89 -1.79 -11.55
C PHE A 51 1.03 -1.86 -10.29
N THR A 52 0.83 -0.77 -9.55
CA THR A 52 0.08 -0.83 -8.29
C THR A 52 -1.41 -0.53 -8.45
N THR A 53 -1.82 0.11 -9.55
CA THR A 53 -3.22 0.52 -9.76
C THR A 53 -3.81 -0.09 -11.03
N ILE A 54 -3.24 0.20 -12.20
CA ILE A 54 -3.87 -0.18 -13.48
C ILE A 54 -3.92 -1.69 -13.64
N ILE A 55 -2.79 -2.39 -13.50
CA ILE A 55 -2.72 -3.84 -13.69
C ILE A 55 -3.60 -4.59 -12.66
N PRO A 56 -3.52 -4.32 -11.34
CA PRO A 56 -4.38 -5.01 -10.37
C PRO A 56 -5.88 -4.77 -10.59
N ILE A 57 -6.28 -3.55 -10.99
CA ILE A 57 -7.68 -3.25 -11.33
C ILE A 57 -8.12 -4.03 -12.56
N LEU A 58 -7.29 -4.10 -13.60
CA LEU A 58 -7.57 -4.90 -14.79
C LEU A 58 -7.71 -6.39 -14.45
N VAL A 59 -6.82 -6.93 -13.60
CA VAL A 59 -6.92 -8.32 -13.14
C VAL A 59 -8.23 -8.57 -12.42
N ILE A 60 -8.65 -7.69 -11.51
CA ILE A 60 -9.94 -7.82 -10.81
C ILE A 60 -11.12 -7.69 -11.78
N ALA A 61 -11.06 -6.76 -12.73
CA ALA A 61 -12.11 -6.56 -13.73
C ALA A 61 -12.28 -7.78 -14.64
N LEU A 62 -11.17 -8.39 -15.08
CA LEU A 62 -11.18 -9.64 -15.86
C LEU A 62 -11.77 -10.78 -15.03
N LEU A 63 -11.33 -10.98 -13.79
CA LEU A 63 -11.85 -12.05 -12.93
C LEU A 63 -13.36 -11.90 -12.67
N LYS A 64 -13.85 -10.66 -12.57
CA LYS A 64 -15.28 -10.36 -12.49
C LYS A 64 -16.02 -10.69 -13.79
N SER A 65 -15.44 -10.37 -14.95
CA SER A 65 -16.02 -10.68 -16.27
C SER A 65 -16.16 -12.20 -16.49
N TYR A 66 -15.20 -12.99 -16.02
CA TYR A 66 -15.27 -14.47 -16.05
C TYR A 66 -16.21 -15.09 -15.01
N ARG A 67 -17.01 -14.28 -14.26
CA ARG A 67 -17.88 -14.72 -13.15
C ARG A 67 -17.18 -15.58 -12.08
N LYS A 68 -15.85 -15.47 -11.95
CA LYS A 68 -15.09 -16.19 -10.92
C LYS A 68 -15.15 -15.50 -9.54
N ILE A 69 -15.63 -14.27 -9.48
CA ILE A 69 -15.74 -13.45 -8.27
C ILE A 69 -17.12 -12.79 -8.24
N GLY A 70 -17.89 -13.00 -7.17
CA GLY A 70 -19.25 -12.47 -7.01
C GLY A 70 -19.30 -10.98 -6.67
N ASP A 71 -18.42 -10.50 -5.78
CA ASP A 71 -18.45 -9.14 -5.24
C ASP A 71 -17.15 -8.36 -5.44
N ALA A 72 -17.28 -7.06 -5.75
CA ALA A 72 -16.12 -6.15 -5.82
C ALA A 72 -15.42 -5.94 -4.46
N ASP A 73 -16.13 -6.21 -3.35
CA ASP A 73 -15.59 -6.11 -1.99
C ASP A 73 -14.74 -7.33 -1.58
N LEU A 74 -14.49 -8.30 -2.47
CA LEU A 74 -13.71 -9.51 -2.19
C LEU A 74 -14.13 -10.11 -0.83
N SER A 75 -15.44 -10.24 -0.60
CA SER A 75 -16.00 -10.62 0.70
C SER A 75 -15.63 -12.06 1.09
N ASP A 76 -15.42 -12.91 0.08
CA ASP A 76 -15.06 -14.30 0.22
C ASP A 76 -13.55 -14.57 0.20
N ARG A 77 -13.10 -15.38 1.17
CA ARG A 77 -11.67 -15.72 1.34
C ARG A 77 -11.08 -16.47 0.16
N LYS A 78 -11.90 -17.30 -0.51
CA LYS A 78 -11.49 -18.10 -1.68
C LYS A 78 -11.27 -17.23 -2.92
N GLU A 79 -12.03 -16.14 -3.06
CA GLU A 79 -11.91 -15.21 -4.18
C GLU A 79 -10.70 -14.27 -4.05
N ARG A 80 -10.13 -14.14 -2.83
CA ARG A 80 -8.96 -13.31 -2.55
C ARG A 80 -7.63 -13.90 -3.00
N PHE A 81 -7.54 -15.22 -3.21
CA PHE A 81 -6.27 -15.87 -3.52
C PHE A 81 -5.67 -15.37 -4.84
N ILE A 82 -6.45 -15.35 -5.92
CA ILE A 82 -5.97 -14.95 -7.25
C ILE A 82 -5.59 -13.46 -7.29
N PRO A 83 -6.42 -12.51 -6.80
CA PRO A 83 -6.06 -11.09 -6.77
C PRO A 83 -4.83 -10.79 -5.91
N LEU A 84 -4.67 -11.47 -4.77
CA LEU A 84 -3.50 -11.27 -3.90
C LEU A 84 -2.22 -11.81 -4.53
N LEU A 85 -2.27 -12.97 -5.19
CA LEU A 85 -1.12 -13.51 -5.92
C LEU A 85 -0.70 -12.57 -7.05
N ALA A 86 -1.67 -12.04 -7.80
CA ALA A 86 -1.43 -11.05 -8.84
C ALA A 86 -0.81 -9.77 -8.25
N MET A 87 -1.27 -9.30 -7.09
CA MET A 87 -0.67 -8.17 -6.39
C MET A 87 0.79 -8.42 -6.01
N ILE A 88 1.13 -9.60 -5.47
CA ILE A 88 2.52 -9.95 -5.13
C ILE A 88 3.40 -9.87 -6.39
N ALA A 89 2.95 -10.43 -7.51
CA ALA A 89 3.66 -10.35 -8.78
C ALA A 89 3.82 -8.89 -9.26
N CYS A 90 2.76 -8.08 -9.17
CA CYS A 90 2.82 -6.68 -9.58
C CYS A 90 3.77 -5.84 -8.71
N TYR A 91 3.72 -6.00 -7.38
CA TYR A 91 4.60 -5.29 -6.46
C TYR A 91 6.07 -5.69 -6.63
N THR A 92 6.35 -6.98 -6.82
CA THR A 92 7.72 -7.46 -7.08
C THR A 92 8.26 -6.95 -8.42
N LEU A 93 7.46 -6.99 -9.49
CA LEU A 93 7.84 -6.42 -10.79
C LEU A 93 8.09 -4.91 -10.70
N CYS A 94 7.24 -4.18 -9.95
CA CYS A 94 7.43 -2.76 -9.70
C CYS A 94 8.74 -2.49 -8.95
N ALA A 95 9.04 -3.27 -7.89
CA ALA A 95 10.29 -3.17 -7.16
C ALA A 95 11.50 -3.40 -8.06
N VAL A 96 11.49 -4.46 -8.88
CA VAL A 96 12.57 -4.76 -9.83
C VAL A 96 12.75 -3.66 -10.87
N ALA A 97 11.65 -3.08 -11.38
CA ALA A 97 11.72 -1.98 -12.33
C ALA A 97 12.37 -0.73 -11.72
N ILE A 98 11.99 -0.37 -10.49
CA ILE A 98 12.54 0.78 -9.77
C ILE A 98 14.00 0.50 -9.33
N ALA A 99 14.34 -0.74 -8.98
CA ALA A 99 15.70 -1.13 -8.58
C ALA A 99 16.77 -0.88 -9.66
N ARG A 100 16.36 -0.75 -10.93
CA ARG A 100 17.27 -0.39 -12.03
C ARG A 100 17.83 1.03 -11.91
N ILE A 101 17.23 1.87 -11.06
CA ILE A 101 17.68 3.24 -10.78
C ILE A 101 18.37 3.21 -9.40
N PRO A 102 19.72 3.28 -9.33
CA PRO A 102 20.45 3.16 -8.06
C PRO A 102 20.03 4.19 -7.02
N SER A 103 19.67 5.39 -7.46
CA SER A 103 19.22 6.45 -6.56
C SER A 103 17.83 6.19 -5.96
N ALA A 104 17.00 5.32 -6.57
CA ALA A 104 15.64 5.01 -6.13
C ALA A 104 15.53 3.71 -5.29
N GLN A 105 16.64 3.19 -4.78
CA GLN A 105 16.69 1.94 -4.02
C GLN A 105 15.73 1.91 -2.82
N MET A 106 15.61 3.00 -2.07
CA MET A 106 14.68 3.07 -0.93
C MET A 106 13.22 2.88 -1.37
N LEU A 107 12.84 3.43 -2.53
CA LEU A 107 11.50 3.28 -3.07
C LEU A 107 11.27 1.84 -3.59
N SER A 108 12.28 1.24 -4.21
CA SER A 108 12.24 -0.18 -4.58
C SER A 108 12.03 -1.09 -3.35
N ARG A 109 12.77 -0.84 -2.26
CA ARG A 109 12.61 -1.57 -0.98
C ARG A 109 11.20 -1.43 -0.42
N PHE A 110 10.58 -0.25 -0.54
CA PHE A 110 9.18 -0.06 -0.15
C PHE A 110 8.20 -0.89 -1.00
N MET A 111 8.40 -0.94 -2.32
CA MET A 111 7.55 -1.78 -3.18
C MET A 111 7.72 -3.27 -2.87
N PHE A 112 8.95 -3.70 -2.57
CA PHE A 112 9.23 -5.07 -2.14
C PHE A 112 8.60 -5.37 -0.77
N ALA A 113 8.69 -4.45 0.19
CA ALA A 113 7.97 -4.54 1.46
C ALA A 113 6.46 -4.67 1.26
N GLY A 114 5.89 -3.93 0.29
CA GLY A 114 4.51 -4.09 -0.14
C GLY A 114 4.18 -5.51 -0.58
N ALA A 115 5.05 -6.13 -1.41
CA ALA A 115 4.89 -7.53 -1.80
C ALA A 115 4.91 -8.48 -0.59
N CYS A 116 5.84 -8.30 0.34
CA CYS A 116 5.91 -9.08 1.58
C CYS A 116 4.65 -8.91 2.44
N CYS A 117 4.16 -7.67 2.60
CA CYS A 117 2.91 -7.38 3.32
C CYS A 117 1.72 -8.11 2.71
N VAL A 118 1.60 -8.10 1.37
CA VAL A 118 0.54 -8.82 0.66
C VAL A 118 0.71 -10.33 0.81
N ALA A 119 1.93 -10.86 0.78
CA ALA A 119 2.21 -12.28 1.01
C ALA A 119 1.82 -12.74 2.43
N VAL A 120 2.16 -11.95 3.46
CA VAL A 120 1.73 -12.23 4.84
C VAL A 120 0.20 -12.14 4.94
N CYS A 121 -0.43 -11.14 4.33
CA CYS A 121 -1.88 -11.03 4.29
C CYS A 121 -2.54 -12.21 3.58
N LEU A 122 -1.95 -12.73 2.51
CA LEU A 122 -2.41 -13.93 1.82
C LEU A 122 -2.35 -15.16 2.73
N PHE A 123 -1.21 -15.36 3.41
CA PHE A 123 -1.02 -16.47 4.34
C PHE A 123 -2.02 -16.40 5.50
N VAL A 124 -2.15 -15.23 6.13
CA VAL A 124 -3.11 -15.02 7.23
C VAL A 124 -4.55 -15.21 6.73
N SER A 125 -4.88 -14.80 5.50
CA SER A 125 -6.22 -14.92 4.93
C SER A 125 -6.71 -16.36 4.80
N PHE A 126 -5.83 -17.37 4.82
CA PHE A 126 -6.24 -18.78 4.91
C PHE A 126 -6.89 -19.11 6.25
N TYR A 127 -6.38 -18.53 7.35
CA TYR A 127 -6.83 -18.84 8.71
C TYR A 127 -7.81 -17.78 9.25
N TRP A 128 -7.56 -16.49 9.00
CA TRP A 128 -8.32 -15.38 9.57
C TRP A 128 -8.42 -14.17 8.63
N LYS A 129 -9.52 -13.41 8.68
CA LYS A 129 -9.69 -12.22 7.84
C LYS A 129 -8.78 -11.10 8.38
N ILE A 130 -7.97 -10.49 7.53
CA ILE A 130 -7.12 -9.33 7.86
C ILE A 130 -7.45 -8.14 6.94
N SER A 131 -7.26 -6.91 7.44
CA SER A 131 -7.52 -5.69 6.66
C SER A 131 -6.31 -5.28 5.83
N LEU A 132 -6.38 -5.51 4.51
CA LEU A 132 -5.37 -5.05 3.54
C LEU A 132 -5.22 -3.52 3.53
N HIS A 133 -6.33 -2.80 3.79
CA HIS A 133 -6.36 -1.34 3.87
C HIS A 133 -5.51 -0.81 5.01
N MET A 134 -5.64 -1.43 6.19
CA MET A 134 -4.80 -1.07 7.34
C MET A 134 -3.36 -1.52 7.17
N THR A 135 -3.14 -2.64 6.49
CA THR A 135 -1.79 -3.13 6.18
C THR A 135 -1.04 -2.16 5.27
N ALA A 136 -1.69 -1.65 4.22
CA ALA A 136 -1.08 -0.65 3.34
C ALA A 136 -0.74 0.65 4.09
N LEU A 137 -1.62 1.14 4.96
CA LEU A 137 -1.32 2.33 5.75
C LEU A 137 -0.25 2.10 6.83
N GLY A 138 -0.23 0.93 7.47
CA GLY A 138 0.84 0.57 8.41
C GLY A 138 2.21 0.57 7.71
N ALA A 139 2.29 0.00 6.51
CA ALA A 139 3.49 0.01 5.69
C ALA A 139 3.89 1.44 5.29
N ALA A 140 2.92 2.28 4.91
CA ALA A 140 3.17 3.68 4.59
C ALA A 140 3.72 4.47 5.79
N VAL A 141 3.12 4.32 6.97
CA VAL A 141 3.58 4.98 8.19
C VAL A 141 5.01 4.54 8.54
N ALA A 142 5.31 3.25 8.51
CA ALA A 142 6.67 2.74 8.75
C ALA A 142 7.68 3.35 7.77
N PHE A 143 7.33 3.44 6.49
CA PHE A 143 8.20 4.01 5.48
C PHE A 143 8.48 5.51 5.72
N ILE A 144 7.46 6.29 6.08
CA ILE A 144 7.62 7.71 6.44
C ILE A 144 8.53 7.86 7.65
N VAL A 145 8.42 6.97 8.65
CA VAL A 145 9.30 6.96 9.82
C VAL A 145 10.75 6.72 9.40
N LEU A 146 11.01 5.71 8.55
CA LEU A 146 12.35 5.41 8.07
C LEU A 146 12.97 6.58 7.29
N ILE A 147 12.19 7.23 6.43
CA ILE A 147 12.68 8.41 5.69
C ILE A 147 12.90 9.59 6.63
N ASN A 148 12.03 9.83 7.61
CA ASN A 148 12.23 10.89 8.60
C ASN A 148 13.55 10.68 9.35
N ILE A 149 13.85 9.46 9.78
CA ILE A 149 15.11 9.12 10.45
C ILE A 149 16.30 9.36 9.49
N ALA A 150 16.20 8.89 8.25
CA ALA A 150 17.28 9.03 7.27
C ALA A 150 17.53 10.48 6.79
N SER A 151 16.50 11.34 6.82
CA SER A 151 16.55 12.72 6.32
C SER A 151 16.63 13.79 7.42
N GLY A 152 16.70 13.40 8.69
CA GLY A 152 16.76 14.34 9.82
C GLY A 152 15.43 15.03 10.17
N GLY A 153 14.28 14.42 9.85
CA GLY A 153 12.96 14.88 10.31
C GLY A 153 12.17 15.76 9.34
N GLY A 154 12.57 15.88 8.08
CA GLY A 154 11.92 16.75 7.08
C GLY A 154 10.48 16.38 6.71
N LEU A 155 9.96 15.23 7.15
CA LEU A 155 8.62 14.71 6.82
C LEU A 155 7.73 14.52 8.06
N PHE A 156 7.98 15.25 9.16
CA PHE A 156 7.20 15.08 10.40
C PHE A 156 5.71 15.42 10.21
N ALA A 157 5.39 16.46 9.43
CA ALA A 157 4.01 16.79 9.09
C ALA A 157 3.32 15.66 8.30
N ALA A 158 4.03 15.01 7.37
CA ALA A 158 3.53 13.88 6.62
C ALA A 158 3.30 12.65 7.52
N PHE A 159 4.14 12.45 8.54
CA PHE A 159 3.95 11.40 9.54
C PHE A 159 2.65 11.58 10.33
N ILE A 160 2.39 12.79 10.85
CA ILE A 160 1.15 13.10 11.57
C ILE A 160 -0.06 12.90 10.65
N ALA A 161 0.01 13.41 9.41
CA ALA A 161 -1.06 13.24 8.43
C ALA A 161 -1.36 11.77 8.13
N ALA A 162 -0.32 10.94 7.97
CA ALA A 162 -0.47 9.50 7.73
C ALA A 162 -1.08 8.77 8.94
N LEU A 163 -0.71 9.15 10.17
CA LEU A 163 -1.27 8.58 11.39
C LEU A 163 -2.76 8.93 11.56
N LEU A 164 -3.13 10.19 11.29
CA LEU A 164 -4.52 10.63 11.29
C LEU A 164 -5.33 9.92 10.19
N ALA A 165 -4.76 9.76 9.00
CA ALA A 165 -5.39 9.00 7.91
C ALA A 165 -5.61 7.53 8.28
N ALA A 166 -4.66 6.91 8.99
CA ALA A 166 -4.78 5.55 9.50
C ALA A 166 -5.91 5.43 10.54
N GLY A 167 -6.00 6.37 11.49
CA GLY A 167 -7.10 6.42 12.45
C GLY A 167 -8.48 6.62 11.80
N ALA A 168 -8.56 7.52 10.82
CA ALA A 168 -9.79 7.76 10.07
C ALA A 168 -10.23 6.55 9.24
N LEU A 169 -9.30 5.89 8.54
CA LEU A 169 -9.59 4.69 7.75
C LEU A 169 -9.97 3.51 8.64
N GLY A 170 -9.26 3.30 9.76
CA GLY A 170 -9.59 2.26 10.74
C GLY A 170 -11.01 2.44 11.28
N SER A 171 -11.35 3.66 11.68
CA SER A 171 -12.71 4.02 12.15
C SER A 171 -13.77 3.79 11.07
N ALA A 172 -13.49 4.16 9.82
CA ALA A 172 -14.38 3.90 8.69
C ALA A 172 -14.61 2.40 8.46
N ARG A 173 -13.58 1.57 8.60
CA ARG A 173 -13.66 0.11 8.39
C ARG A 173 -14.45 -0.60 9.49
N LEU A 174 -14.29 -0.17 10.73
CA LEU A 174 -15.11 -0.65 11.85
C LEU A 174 -16.57 -0.25 11.67
N LYS A 175 -16.83 1.02 11.30
CA LYS A 175 -18.19 1.55 11.12
C LYS A 175 -18.95 0.92 9.94
N LEU A 176 -18.23 0.53 8.88
CA LEU A 176 -18.81 -0.21 7.75
C LEU A 176 -19.11 -1.68 8.07
N GLY A 177 -18.69 -2.18 9.24
CA GLY A 177 -18.92 -3.57 9.66
C GLY A 177 -18.09 -4.62 8.91
N TYR A 178 -17.16 -4.20 8.06
CA TYR A 178 -16.34 -5.13 7.27
C TYR A 178 -15.28 -5.86 8.10
N HIS A 179 -14.81 -5.26 9.20
CA HIS A 179 -13.73 -5.78 10.02
C HIS A 179 -13.95 -5.53 11.52
N THR A 180 -13.35 -6.37 12.37
CA THR A 180 -13.29 -6.18 13.82
C THR A 180 -12.04 -5.35 14.21
N LEU A 181 -12.02 -4.81 15.44
CA LEU A 181 -10.89 -4.03 15.95
C LEU A 181 -9.56 -4.82 15.88
N SER A 182 -9.61 -6.11 16.22
CA SER A 182 -8.44 -6.99 16.15
C SER A 182 -7.91 -7.15 14.72
N GLN A 183 -8.77 -7.20 13.70
CA GLN A 183 -8.36 -7.30 12.29
C GLN A 183 -7.77 -6.00 11.75
N VAL A 184 -8.28 -4.87 12.21
CA VAL A 184 -7.77 -3.53 11.88
C VAL A 184 -6.38 -3.33 12.52
N ALA A 185 -6.25 -3.65 13.81
CA ALA A 185 -4.99 -3.54 14.54
C ALA A 185 -3.93 -4.51 14.01
N ALA A 186 -4.29 -5.78 13.80
CA ALA A 186 -3.37 -6.77 13.23
C ALA A 186 -2.92 -6.39 11.81
N GLY A 187 -3.82 -5.86 10.97
CA GLY A 187 -3.46 -5.34 9.65
C GLY A 187 -2.43 -4.22 9.74
N PHE A 188 -2.69 -3.20 10.56
CA PHE A 188 -1.76 -2.08 10.73
C PHE A 188 -0.39 -2.54 11.27
N ALA A 189 -0.38 -3.36 12.32
CA ALA A 189 0.85 -3.89 12.91
C ALA A 189 1.64 -4.75 11.91
N THR A 190 0.97 -5.61 11.13
CA THR A 190 1.60 -6.42 10.08
C THR A 190 2.29 -5.52 9.05
N GLY A 191 1.58 -4.53 8.55
CA GLY A 191 2.12 -3.59 7.57
C GLY A 191 3.34 -2.83 8.11
N PHE A 192 3.23 -2.35 9.36
CA PHE A 192 4.30 -1.60 10.00
C PHE A 192 5.56 -2.46 10.22
N ILE A 193 5.41 -3.65 10.82
CA ILE A 193 6.54 -4.52 11.16
C ILE A 193 7.25 -5.01 9.90
N VAL A 194 6.50 -5.47 8.89
CA VAL A 194 7.08 -5.98 7.64
C VAL A 194 7.80 -4.86 6.89
N ALA A 195 7.20 -3.68 6.77
CA ALA A 195 7.83 -2.56 6.07
C ALA A 195 9.02 -1.99 6.83
N ALA A 196 8.95 -1.88 8.15
CA ALA A 196 10.09 -1.49 8.97
C ALA A 196 11.24 -2.50 8.84
N GLY A 197 10.94 -3.80 8.94
CA GLY A 197 11.93 -4.87 8.79
C GLY A 197 12.63 -4.79 7.43
N VAL A 198 11.88 -4.86 6.34
CA VAL A 198 12.44 -4.82 4.98
C VAL A 198 13.19 -3.51 4.70
N GLY A 199 12.71 -2.39 5.22
CA GLY A 199 13.34 -1.09 5.02
C GLY A 199 14.64 -0.89 5.82
N LEU A 200 14.79 -1.58 6.96
CA LEU A 200 16.01 -1.54 7.78
C LEU A 200 17.10 -2.50 7.30
N PHE A 201 16.75 -3.60 6.63
CA PHE A 201 17.74 -4.49 6.04
C PHE A 201 18.42 -3.81 4.85
N ASN A 202 19.75 -3.68 4.91
CA ASN A 202 20.58 -3.17 3.83
C ASN A 202 21.01 -4.31 2.90
N TRP A 203 20.57 -4.20 1.66
CA TRP A 203 20.82 -5.08 0.53
C TRP A 203 20.72 -4.26 -0.75
#